data_AF-A0A9E7LF15-F1
#
_entry.id   AF-A0A9E7LF15-F1
#
_cell.length_a   1.000
_cell.length_b   1.000
_cell.length_c   1.000
_cell.angle_alpha   90.00
_cell.angle_beta   90.00
_cell.angle_gamma   90.00
#
_symmetry.space_group_name_H-M   'P 1'
#
loop_
_entity.id
_entity.type
_entity.pdbx_description
1 polymer ?
#
loop_
_entity_poly.entity_id
_entity_poly.type
_entity_poly.pdbx_seq_one_letter_code
_entity_poly.pdbx_strand_id
1 'polypeptide(L)'
;MGVDQVLVEIQPQELKFTFELKKQSSCSVQLVNKSTDYVAYKVKTTSPKRYCVRPNTGIILPRSTCDFTVTMQALKEAPPDMQLKDKFLVQSTVVPYGTTDEDIVPSFFSKENGRYIQENKLRVVLGSPPHSPVVEPINLVRQEPALENPDSAETCIFDNGAPQHEWANEVPILRKTSVLHNGAPKHEAIHENPLLEKACISSNQALKGVPEIISSPVAKDIDDLKFKLINLEVKLNEAEKTIMSLKKENNATLQEGEKLQQEIALLRQKSCARVQAGFPFLFVVFIAFVGMTLGYLLHS
;
A
#
# COMPACT_ATOMS: atom_id res chain seq x y z
N MET A 1 40.89 -3.45 5.80
CA MET A 1 39.72 -2.88 6.50
C MET A 1 38.56 -2.95 5.53
N GLY A 2 37.52 -3.73 5.81
CA GLY A 2 36.31 -3.71 4.99
C GLY A 2 35.53 -2.45 5.30
N VAL A 3 35.27 -1.62 4.30
CA VAL A 3 34.21 -0.62 4.40
C VAL A 3 32.88 -1.36 4.43
N ASP A 4 32.08 -1.14 5.47
CA ASP A 4 30.70 -1.61 5.51
C ASP A 4 29.96 -1.00 4.32
N GLN A 5 29.64 -1.82 3.31
CA GLN A 5 28.97 -1.33 2.11
C GLN A 5 27.52 -0.99 2.44
N VAL A 6 27.25 0.32 2.56
CA VAL A 6 25.90 0.85 2.69
C VAL A 6 25.18 0.71 1.35
N LEU A 7 24.24 -0.24 1.30
CA LEU A 7 23.34 -0.51 0.20
C LEU A 7 22.30 0.61 0.03
N VAL A 8 21.70 1.05 1.15
CA VAL A 8 20.65 2.08 1.18
C VAL A 8 20.99 3.15 2.21
N GLU A 9 21.02 4.41 1.78
CA GLU A 9 21.05 5.56 2.69
C GLU A 9 19.62 5.97 3.06
N ILE A 10 19.39 6.37 4.31
CA ILE A 10 18.06 6.73 4.83
C ILE A 10 18.07 8.15 5.38
N GLN A 11 17.14 8.98 4.92
CA GLN A 11 16.95 10.34 5.42
C GLN A 11 15.45 10.61 5.70
N PRO A 12 15.08 11.15 6.89
CA PRO A 12 15.92 11.44 8.05
C PRO A 12 16.30 10.18 8.86
N GLN A 13 17.37 10.26 9.66
CA GLN A 13 17.77 9.18 10.58
C GLN A 13 16.90 9.10 11.86
N GLU A 14 16.08 10.12 12.13
CA GLU A 14 15.13 10.17 13.24
C GLU A 14 13.76 10.62 12.74
N LEU A 15 12.70 9.96 13.22
CA LEU A 15 11.33 10.29 12.85
C LEU A 15 10.76 11.28 13.86
N LYS A 16 10.67 12.55 13.45
CA LYS A 16 10.09 13.63 14.25
C LYS A 16 8.60 13.73 13.97
N PHE A 17 7.78 13.66 15.02
CA PHE A 17 6.35 13.88 14.95
C PHE A 17 5.97 15.06 15.85
N THR A 18 5.20 16.00 15.31
CA THR A 18 4.49 16.98 16.12
C THR A 18 3.36 16.28 16.87
N PHE A 19 3.30 16.46 18.19
CA PHE A 19 2.18 15.98 19.01
C PHE A 19 1.07 17.03 19.09
N GLU A 20 -0.13 16.62 18.68
CA GLU A 20 -1.36 17.36 18.97
C GLU A 20 -2.45 16.36 19.36
N LEU A 21 -3.18 16.64 20.43
CA LEU A 21 -4.27 15.76 20.91
C LEU A 21 -5.32 15.57 19.82
N LYS A 22 -5.76 14.33 19.63
CA LYS A 22 -6.78 13.92 18.65
C LYS A 22 -6.42 14.19 17.17
N LYS A 23 -5.18 14.57 16.85
CA LYS A 23 -4.70 14.73 15.46
C LYS A 23 -3.65 13.68 15.10
N GLN A 24 -3.62 13.31 13.82
CA GLN A 24 -2.54 12.52 13.24
C GLN A 24 -1.34 13.41 12.90
N SER A 25 -0.16 12.79 12.82
CA SER A 25 1.10 13.44 12.48
C SER A 25 1.89 12.52 11.57
N SER A 26 2.50 13.05 10.50
CA SER A 26 3.15 12.25 9.46
C SER A 26 4.56 12.73 9.15
N CYS A 27 5.44 11.78 8.80
CA CYS A 27 6.81 12.03 8.38
C CYS A 27 7.10 11.16 7.14
N SER A 28 7.62 11.77 6.06
CA SER A 28 8.17 11.03 4.91
C SER A 28 9.62 10.65 5.18
N VAL A 29 10.00 9.46 4.74
CA VAL A 29 11.35 8.91 4.87
C VAL A 29 11.82 8.46 3.50
N GLN A 30 12.90 9.05 3.04
CA GLN A 30 13.53 8.72 1.78
C GLN A 30 14.57 7.61 1.96
N LEU A 31 14.50 6.63 1.07
CA LEU A 31 15.44 5.54 0.89
C LEU A 31 16.20 5.76 -0.43
N VAL A 32 17.51 5.95 -0.35
CA VAL A 32 18.38 6.19 -1.52
C VAL A 32 19.22 4.95 -1.79
N ASN A 33 18.97 4.25 -2.89
CA ASN A 33 19.75 3.09 -3.29
C ASN A 33 21.14 3.52 -3.82
N LYS A 34 22.20 3.06 -3.14
CA LYS A 34 23.60 3.35 -3.48
C LYS A 34 24.29 2.23 -4.25
N SER A 35 23.58 1.17 -4.64
CA SER A 35 24.09 0.11 -5.53
C SER A 35 23.63 0.27 -6.97
N THR A 36 24.12 -0.63 -7.83
CA THR A 36 23.66 -0.86 -9.21
C THR A 36 22.57 -1.93 -9.30
N ASP A 37 22.13 -2.47 -8.17
CA ASP A 37 21.25 -3.64 -8.09
C ASP A 37 19.85 -3.25 -7.64
N TYR A 38 18.89 -4.15 -7.85
CA TYR A 38 17.54 -4.02 -7.30
C TYR A 38 17.59 -4.31 -5.80
N VAL A 39 16.94 -3.47 -5.00
CA VAL A 39 16.95 -3.59 -3.54
C VAL A 39 15.53 -3.68 -3.01
N ALA A 40 15.19 -4.78 -2.35
CA ALA A 40 13.95 -4.88 -1.60
C ALA A 40 14.15 -4.30 -0.19
N TYR A 41 13.20 -3.50 0.28
CA TYR A 41 13.17 -2.98 1.65
C TYR A 41 11.92 -3.44 2.40
N LYS A 42 12.00 -3.48 3.73
CA LYS A 42 10.90 -3.79 4.63
C LYS A 42 10.99 -2.98 5.93
N VAL A 43 9.90 -2.32 6.29
CA VAL A 43 9.78 -1.48 7.48
C VAL A 43 9.05 -2.25 8.58
N LYS A 44 9.67 -2.35 9.76
CA LYS A 44 9.12 -2.91 11.00
C LYS A 44 9.10 -1.84 12.10
N THR A 45 8.22 -1.97 13.08
CA THR A 45 8.09 -1.03 14.21
C THR A 45 7.86 -1.76 15.54
N THR A 46 8.33 -1.17 16.64
CA THR A 46 8.05 -1.63 18.01
C THR A 46 6.63 -1.28 18.49
N SER A 47 5.82 -0.57 17.71
CA SER A 47 4.46 -0.17 18.12
C SER A 47 3.46 -0.08 16.95
N PRO A 48 3.12 -1.21 16.30
CA PRO A 48 2.28 -1.23 15.10
C PRO A 48 0.85 -0.71 15.32
N LYS A 49 0.35 -0.67 16.56
CA LYS A 49 -0.96 -0.05 16.89
C LYS A 49 -0.95 1.48 16.82
N ARG A 50 0.23 2.12 16.94
CA ARG A 50 0.36 3.59 17.00
C ARG A 50 0.85 4.22 15.70
N TYR A 51 1.32 3.44 14.74
CA TYR A 51 1.84 3.94 13.47
C TYR A 51 1.30 3.15 12.29
N CYS A 52 0.87 3.86 11.25
CA CYS A 52 0.67 3.30 9.92
C CYS A 52 1.91 3.60 9.08
N VAL A 53 2.35 2.65 8.25
CA VAL A 53 3.48 2.82 7.33
C VAL A 53 3.01 2.50 5.92
N ARG A 54 3.26 3.40 4.96
CA ARG A 54 2.84 3.23 3.56
C ARG A 54 3.86 3.81 2.58
N PRO A 55 4.30 3.04 1.58
CA PRO A 55 4.40 1.57 1.57
C PRO A 55 5.22 1.05 2.78
N ASN A 56 4.99 -0.20 3.22
CA ASN A 56 5.77 -0.81 4.31
C ASN A 56 6.85 -1.80 3.83
N THR A 57 6.79 -2.16 2.55
CA THR A 57 7.65 -3.10 1.84
C THR A 57 7.63 -2.66 0.38
N GLY A 58 8.73 -2.81 -0.36
CA GLY A 58 8.77 -2.50 -1.80
C GLY A 58 10.17 -2.64 -2.40
N ILE A 59 10.29 -2.34 -3.69
CA ILE A 59 11.54 -2.33 -4.46
C ILE A 59 12.06 -0.90 -4.64
N ILE A 60 13.37 -0.73 -4.49
CA ILE A 60 14.12 0.46 -4.91
C ILE A 60 14.96 0.07 -6.12
N LEU A 61 14.72 0.75 -7.24
CA LEU A 61 15.49 0.55 -8.47
C LEU A 61 16.97 0.93 -8.27
N PRO A 62 17.89 0.38 -9.09
CA PRO A 62 19.29 0.81 -9.12
C PRO A 62 19.44 2.33 -9.13
N ARG A 63 20.37 2.86 -8.31
CA ARG A 63 20.71 4.30 -8.24
C ARG A 63 19.53 5.25 -8.01
N SER A 64 18.37 4.75 -7.56
CA SER A 64 17.12 5.50 -7.46
C SER A 64 16.70 5.75 -6.01
N THR A 65 15.69 6.60 -5.83
CA THR A 65 15.08 6.93 -4.54
C THR A 65 13.65 6.40 -4.44
N CYS A 66 13.26 5.95 -3.25
CA CYS A 66 11.89 5.59 -2.91
C CYS A 66 11.53 6.19 -1.55
N ASP A 67 10.32 6.70 -1.39
CA ASP A 67 9.84 7.31 -0.15
C ASP A 67 8.78 6.42 0.51
N PHE A 68 8.82 6.32 1.84
CA PHE A 68 7.70 5.80 2.63
C PHE A 68 7.23 6.80 3.67
N THR A 69 5.92 6.91 3.86
CA THR A 69 5.31 7.73 4.89
C THR A 69 5.02 6.91 6.14
N VAL A 70 5.42 7.45 7.30
CA VAL A 70 4.97 6.98 8.61
C VAL A 70 3.95 7.98 9.15
N THR A 71 2.75 7.51 9.50
CA THR A 71 1.70 8.30 10.13
C THR A 71 1.44 7.80 11.55
N MET A 72 1.76 8.63 12.53
CA MET A 72 1.37 8.43 13.92
C MET A 72 -0.14 8.62 14.07
N GLN A 73 -0.79 7.64 14.70
CA GLN A 73 -2.22 7.67 14.98
C GLN A 73 -2.58 8.71 16.03
N ALA A 74 -3.79 9.26 15.93
CA ALA A 74 -4.29 10.29 16.84
C ALA A 74 -4.34 9.79 18.29
N LEU A 75 -3.49 10.36 19.14
CA LEU A 75 -3.45 10.04 20.56
C LEU A 75 -4.60 10.74 21.29
N LYS A 76 -5.32 9.99 22.13
CA LYS A 76 -6.45 10.49 22.93
C LYS A 76 -5.98 11.25 24.19
N GLU A 77 -4.83 10.85 24.71
CA GLU A 77 -4.21 11.34 25.93
C GLU A 77 -2.72 11.58 25.66
N ALA A 78 -2.08 12.45 26.45
CA ALA A 78 -0.65 12.74 26.32
C ALA A 78 0.19 11.55 26.85
N PRO A 79 1.28 11.15 26.15
CA PRO A 79 2.22 10.18 26.69
C PRO A 79 2.83 10.67 28.01
N PRO A 80 3.07 9.79 29.00
CA PRO A 80 3.88 10.12 30.16
C PRO A 80 5.22 10.73 29.74
N ASP A 81 5.60 11.81 30.40
CA ASP A 81 6.81 12.60 30.14
C ASP A 81 7.00 13.08 28.69
N MET A 82 5.95 13.06 27.86
CA MET A 82 6.00 13.38 26.42
C MET A 82 6.99 12.50 25.62
N GLN A 83 7.37 11.34 26.14
CA GLN A 83 8.43 10.50 25.56
C GLN A 83 7.89 9.27 24.82
N LEU A 84 8.23 9.14 23.54
CA LEU A 84 8.02 7.91 22.77
C LEU A 84 9.36 7.18 22.59
N LYS A 85 9.51 6.01 23.23
CA LYS A 85 10.74 5.18 23.15
C LYS A 85 10.77 4.27 21.91
N ASP A 86 9.96 4.60 20.90
CA ASP A 86 9.71 3.74 19.76
C ASP A 86 10.86 3.71 18.77
N LYS A 87 10.92 2.58 18.05
CA LYS A 87 11.94 2.31 17.05
C LYS A 87 11.29 1.74 15.80
N PHE A 88 11.76 2.21 14.67
CA PHE A 88 11.54 1.60 13.38
C PHE A 88 12.81 0.87 12.96
N LEU A 89 12.65 -0.23 12.24
CA LEU A 89 13.72 -0.99 11.64
C LEU A 89 13.43 -1.09 10.15
N VAL A 90 14.28 -0.49 9.33
CA VAL A 90 14.28 -0.70 7.88
C VAL A 90 15.31 -1.79 7.60
N GLN A 91 14.85 -2.90 7.03
CA GLN A 91 15.70 -3.97 6.52
C GLN A 91 15.80 -3.81 5.00
N SER A 92 17.00 -3.87 4.43
CA SER A 92 17.23 -3.77 2.99
C SER A 92 18.11 -4.91 2.49
N THR A 93 17.82 -5.47 1.33
CA THR A 93 18.56 -6.60 0.75
C THR A 93 18.57 -6.56 -0.78
N VAL A 94 19.63 -7.07 -1.40
CA VAL A 94 19.72 -7.18 -2.87
C VAL A 94 18.81 -8.31 -3.35
N VAL A 95 18.05 -8.05 -4.41
CA VAL A 95 17.14 -9.01 -5.06
C VAL A 95 17.44 -9.14 -6.56
N PRO A 96 16.97 -10.21 -7.24
CA PRO A 96 17.20 -10.39 -8.67
C PRO A 96 16.71 -9.23 -9.54
N TYR A 97 17.37 -9.02 -10.67
CA TYR A 97 16.93 -8.07 -11.69
C TYR A 97 15.48 -8.35 -12.12
N GLY A 98 14.67 -7.28 -12.23
CA GLY A 98 13.27 -7.38 -12.65
C GLY A 98 12.29 -7.84 -11.56
N THR A 99 12.74 -8.04 -10.32
CA THR A 99 11.85 -8.29 -9.17
C THR A 99 10.88 -7.12 -9.00
N THR A 100 9.59 -7.40 -8.90
CA THR A 100 8.49 -6.45 -8.67
C THR A 100 8.08 -6.39 -7.19
N ASP A 101 7.15 -5.50 -6.82
CA ASP A 101 6.65 -5.40 -5.44
C ASP A 101 5.83 -6.66 -5.04
N GLU A 102 5.19 -7.29 -6.02
CA GLU A 102 4.41 -8.52 -5.90
C GLU A 102 5.28 -9.76 -5.66
N ASP A 103 6.52 -9.76 -6.16
CA ASP A 103 7.48 -10.87 -6.03
C ASP A 103 8.15 -10.92 -4.63
N ILE A 104 7.91 -9.94 -3.75
CA ILE A 104 8.63 -9.80 -2.48
C ILE A 104 8.17 -10.86 -1.46
N VAL A 105 8.89 -11.98 -1.42
CA VAL A 105 8.65 -13.06 -0.46
C VAL A 105 9.35 -12.81 0.90
N PRO A 106 8.75 -13.27 2.03
CA PRO A 106 9.34 -13.09 3.37
C PRO A 106 10.76 -13.64 3.52
N SER A 107 11.13 -14.68 2.76
CA SER A 107 12.45 -15.31 2.82
C SER A 107 13.58 -14.37 2.39
N PHE A 108 13.32 -13.39 1.52
CA PHE A 108 14.34 -12.39 1.13
C PHE A 108 14.96 -11.69 2.36
N PHE A 109 14.15 -11.49 3.41
CA PHE A 109 14.56 -10.86 4.67
C PHE A 109 14.97 -11.87 5.78
N SER A 110 15.28 -13.13 5.44
CA SER A 110 15.92 -14.10 6.36
C SER A 110 17.44 -14.16 6.17
N LYS A 111 18.18 -14.13 7.29
CA LYS A 111 19.64 -14.29 7.32
C LYS A 111 20.08 -15.75 7.11
N GLU A 112 19.18 -16.71 7.26
CA GLU A 112 19.44 -18.16 7.12
C GLU A 112 19.85 -18.55 5.69
N ASN A 113 19.44 -17.76 4.69
CA ASN A 113 19.79 -17.99 3.29
C ASN A 113 21.19 -17.45 2.90
N GLY A 114 22.02 -17.03 3.87
CA GLY A 114 23.35 -16.45 3.60
C GLY A 114 23.31 -15.07 2.93
N ARG A 115 22.13 -14.46 2.75
CA ARG A 115 21.97 -13.11 2.19
C ARG A 115 22.44 -12.04 3.17
N TYR A 116 23.12 -11.04 2.64
CA TYR A 116 23.36 -9.78 3.35
C TYR A 116 22.04 -9.00 3.51
N ILE A 117 21.78 -8.54 4.74
CA ILE A 117 20.63 -7.70 5.07
C ILE A 117 21.17 -6.50 5.85
N GLN A 118 21.05 -5.31 5.25
CA GLN A 118 21.33 -4.06 5.94
C GLN A 118 20.18 -3.74 6.90
N GLU A 119 20.49 -3.34 8.13
CA GLU A 119 19.51 -3.09 9.19
C GLU A 119 19.68 -1.69 9.80
N ASN A 120 18.81 -0.75 9.42
CA ASN A 120 18.83 0.62 9.91
C ASN A 120 17.75 0.83 10.97
N LYS A 121 18.15 1.26 12.17
CA LYS A 121 17.22 1.56 13.27
C LYS A 121 16.99 3.06 13.35
N LEU A 122 15.75 3.50 13.14
CA LEU A 122 15.32 4.90 13.31
C LEU A 122 14.64 5.05 14.66
N ARG A 123 14.94 6.11 15.40
CA ARG A 123 14.24 6.45 16.65
C ARG A 123 13.11 7.44 16.39
N VAL A 124 12.02 7.32 17.15
CA VAL A 124 10.96 8.32 17.19
C VAL A 124 11.34 9.44 18.16
N VAL A 125 11.03 10.68 17.77
CA VAL A 125 11.13 11.87 18.61
C VAL A 125 9.79 12.62 18.54
N LEU A 126 9.25 12.98 19.70
CA LEU A 126 8.03 13.74 19.82
C LEU A 126 8.37 15.21 20.04
N GLY A 127 7.84 16.10 19.20
CA GLY A 127 8.01 17.55 19.30
C GLY A 127 6.70 18.25 19.65
N SER A 128 6.79 19.42 20.28
CA SER A 128 5.67 20.36 20.33
C SER A 128 5.38 20.94 18.95
N PRO A 129 4.15 21.45 18.69
CA PRO A 129 3.91 22.29 17.54
C PRO A 129 4.89 23.47 17.50
N PRO A 130 5.34 23.93 16.31
CA PRO A 130 6.04 25.20 16.21
C PRO A 130 5.12 26.29 16.74
N HIS A 131 5.58 27.06 17.71
CA HIS A 131 4.79 28.14 18.31
C HIS A 131 4.47 29.16 17.20
N SER A 132 3.19 29.55 17.09
CA SER A 132 2.79 30.62 16.17
C SER A 132 3.60 31.90 16.44
N PRO A 133 3.84 32.74 15.41
CA PRO A 133 4.77 33.85 15.49
C PRO A 133 4.47 34.74 16.68
N VAL A 134 5.50 34.91 17.52
CA VAL A 134 5.46 35.80 18.67
C VAL A 134 5.32 37.23 18.15
N VAL A 135 4.21 37.89 18.50
CA VAL A 135 4.15 39.35 18.45
C VAL A 135 5.04 39.85 19.58
N GLU A 136 6.24 40.33 19.23
CA GLU A 136 7.12 40.93 20.22
C GLU A 136 6.47 42.17 20.82
N PRO A 137 6.45 42.34 22.16
CA PRO A 137 5.93 43.54 22.77
C PRO A 137 6.89 44.72 22.51
N ILE A 138 6.40 45.72 21.77
CA ILE A 138 7.10 47.00 21.60
C ILE A 138 7.28 47.64 22.98
N ASN A 139 8.53 47.76 23.43
CA ASN A 139 8.85 48.42 24.69
C ASN A 139 8.57 49.91 24.59
N LEU A 140 7.47 50.34 25.24
CA LEU A 140 7.08 51.74 25.35
C LEU A 140 7.97 52.46 26.37
N VAL A 141 9.14 52.94 25.92
CA VAL A 141 9.99 53.85 26.72
C VAL A 141 9.56 55.29 26.47
N ARG A 142 9.27 55.99 27.57
CA ARG A 142 8.67 57.32 27.61
C ARG A 142 9.73 58.38 27.93
N GLN A 143 10.05 59.27 26.99
CA GLN A 143 10.59 60.60 27.29
C GLN A 143 10.43 61.59 26.14
N GLU A 144 9.68 62.65 26.38
CA GLU A 144 9.75 63.96 25.71
C GLU A 144 10.92 64.78 26.32
N PRO A 145 11.51 65.80 25.66
CA PRO A 145 10.76 66.93 25.07
C PRO A 145 11.28 67.56 23.74
N ALA A 146 10.41 68.37 23.10
CA ALA A 146 10.64 69.63 22.34
C ALA A 146 11.91 69.79 21.46
N LEU A 147 11.92 70.18 20.17
CA LEU A 147 11.04 70.98 19.27
C LEU A 147 11.48 70.70 17.78
N GLU A 148 11.01 71.28 16.66
CA GLU A 148 10.04 72.38 16.37
C GLU A 148 8.84 71.90 15.52
N ASN A 149 8.70 72.35 14.24
CA ASN A 149 7.49 72.21 13.38
C ASN A 149 7.85 71.85 11.90
N PRO A 150 6.97 72.02 10.87
CA PRO A 150 6.30 70.91 10.20
C PRO A 150 6.56 70.83 8.67
N ASP A 151 5.99 69.85 7.95
CA ASP A 151 4.92 70.10 6.95
C ASP A 151 4.44 68.83 6.18
N SER A 152 3.30 68.99 5.50
CA SER A 152 2.70 68.15 4.43
C SER A 152 2.00 66.82 4.79
N ALA A 153 0.69 66.82 4.50
CA ALA A 153 -0.22 65.67 4.37
C ALA A 153 0.16 64.82 3.11
N GLU A 154 -0.43 63.67 2.76
CA GLU A 154 -1.83 63.20 2.81
C GLU A 154 -1.85 61.67 3.10
N THR A 155 -2.63 61.15 4.05
CA THR A 155 -4.09 60.88 4.01
C THR A 155 -4.50 59.71 3.09
N CYS A 156 -4.50 58.51 3.70
CA CYS A 156 -5.58 57.50 3.64
C CYS A 156 -5.78 56.74 2.28
N ILE A 157 -6.48 55.60 2.18
CA ILE A 157 -7.58 55.00 2.97
C ILE A 157 -7.38 53.49 3.19
N PHE A 158 -8.01 53.00 4.26
CA PHE A 158 -8.15 51.61 4.71
C PHE A 158 -9.16 50.84 3.84
N ASP A 159 -8.95 49.55 3.56
CA ASP A 159 -10.01 48.57 3.87
C ASP A 159 -9.54 47.11 3.88
N ASN A 160 -9.98 46.38 4.92
CA ASN A 160 -9.81 44.94 5.06
C ASN A 160 -11.15 44.25 4.74
N GLY A 161 -11.13 43.19 3.93
CA GLY A 161 -12.35 42.44 3.62
C GLY A 161 -12.10 41.03 3.09
N ALA A 162 -12.33 40.03 3.94
CA ALA A 162 -12.44 38.61 3.60
C ALA A 162 -13.34 37.94 4.66
N PRO A 163 -13.84 36.68 4.48
CA PRO A 163 -13.87 35.83 3.28
C PRO A 163 -15.27 35.25 2.98
N GLN A 164 -15.44 34.47 1.89
CA GLN A 164 -16.31 33.27 1.90
C GLN A 164 -16.08 32.31 0.71
N HIS A 165 -16.13 31.01 1.02
CA HIS A 165 -16.54 29.81 0.25
C HIS A 165 -16.83 29.98 -1.27
N GLU A 166 -16.38 29.13 -2.20
CA GLU A 166 -16.71 27.69 -2.34
C GLU A 166 -15.85 27.00 -3.44
N TRP A 167 -16.04 25.69 -3.68
CA TRP A 167 -15.16 24.86 -4.53
C TRP A 167 -15.52 24.83 -6.04
N ALA A 168 -14.67 24.12 -6.79
CA ALA A 168 -14.78 23.60 -8.17
C ALA A 168 -14.04 24.40 -9.25
N ASN A 169 -13.06 23.73 -9.88
CA ASN A 169 -12.77 23.75 -11.32
C ASN A 169 -11.68 22.71 -11.64
N GLU A 170 -12.07 21.47 -11.91
CA GLU A 170 -11.21 20.46 -12.55
C GLU A 170 -11.22 20.62 -14.08
N VAL A 171 -10.06 20.63 -14.74
CA VAL A 171 -9.91 20.24 -16.17
C VAL A 171 -8.43 19.89 -16.45
N PRO A 172 -8.10 18.95 -17.37
CA PRO A 172 -8.57 17.56 -17.42
C PRO A 172 -7.41 16.53 -17.51
N ILE A 173 -7.65 15.29 -17.10
CA ILE A 173 -6.80 14.14 -17.46
C ILE A 173 -7.13 13.67 -18.89
N LEU A 174 -6.09 13.41 -19.68
CA LEU A 174 -6.16 12.90 -21.05
C LEU A 174 -6.81 11.49 -21.10
N ARG A 175 -8.12 11.43 -21.32
CA ARG A 175 -8.81 10.20 -21.74
C ARG A 175 -8.56 9.95 -23.22
N LYS A 176 -7.99 8.80 -23.58
CA LYS A 176 -7.97 8.30 -24.96
C LYS A 176 -8.97 7.16 -25.10
N THR A 177 -10.22 7.49 -25.40
CA THR A 177 -11.26 6.51 -25.73
C THR A 177 -11.49 6.44 -27.23
N SER A 178 -11.58 5.21 -27.71
CA SER A 178 -12.14 4.76 -28.98
C SER A 178 -13.23 5.65 -29.60
N VAL A 179 -13.17 5.82 -30.92
CA VAL A 179 -14.36 6.03 -31.76
C VAL A 179 -14.42 4.94 -32.83
N LEU A 180 -15.59 4.34 -32.92
CA LEU A 180 -16.01 3.27 -33.81
C LEU A 180 -16.01 3.69 -35.28
N HIS A 181 -15.72 2.77 -36.21
CA HIS A 181 -16.33 2.76 -37.54
C HIS A 181 -16.73 1.31 -37.87
N ASN A 182 -18.00 1.12 -38.22
CA ASN A 182 -18.56 -0.18 -38.59
C ASN A 182 -18.44 -0.42 -40.10
N GLY A 183 -18.09 -1.64 -40.49
CA GLY A 183 -18.10 -2.08 -41.89
C GLY A 183 -17.73 -3.56 -42.01
N ALA A 184 -18.72 -4.46 -41.99
CA ALA A 184 -18.52 -5.89 -42.25
C ALA A 184 -18.29 -6.14 -43.75
N PRO A 185 -17.64 -7.26 -44.15
CA PRO A 185 -18.45 -8.48 -44.34
C PRO A 185 -17.76 -9.84 -44.06
N LYS A 186 -18.60 -10.79 -43.61
CA LYS A 186 -18.69 -12.22 -44.00
C LYS A 186 -17.42 -13.13 -44.01
N HIS A 187 -17.39 -14.02 -43.01
CA HIS A 187 -17.57 -15.48 -43.17
C HIS A 187 -16.60 -16.27 -44.07
N GLU A 188 -15.64 -16.96 -43.46
CA GLU A 188 -15.19 -18.30 -43.91
C GLU A 188 -14.64 -19.12 -42.72
N ALA A 189 -14.75 -20.45 -42.80
CA ALA A 189 -14.51 -21.36 -41.67
C ALA A 189 -13.53 -22.47 -42.05
N ILE A 190 -12.57 -22.77 -41.16
CA ILE A 190 -11.66 -23.92 -41.24
C ILE A 190 -11.51 -24.44 -39.79
N HIS A 191 -12.34 -25.39 -39.36
CA HIS A 191 -12.17 -26.85 -39.51
C HIS A 191 -11.45 -27.47 -38.30
N GLU A 192 -12.22 -27.77 -37.25
CA GLU A 192 -11.85 -28.73 -36.20
C GLU A 192 -11.51 -30.09 -36.83
N ASN A 193 -10.51 -30.82 -36.32
CA ASN A 193 -10.29 -32.20 -36.75
C ASN A 193 -9.95 -33.10 -35.54
N PRO A 194 -10.94 -33.80 -34.98
CA PRO A 194 -10.74 -34.74 -33.88
C PRO A 194 -10.52 -36.15 -34.43
N LEU A 195 -9.29 -36.66 -34.40
CA LEU A 195 -8.96 -38.10 -34.39
C LEU A 195 -7.44 -38.30 -34.33
N LEU A 196 -6.96 -39.06 -33.34
CA LEU A 196 -6.34 -40.36 -33.55
C LEU A 196 -6.00 -41.00 -32.19
N GLU A 197 -6.99 -41.70 -31.63
CA GLU A 197 -6.73 -42.73 -30.64
C GLU A 197 -6.30 -44.02 -31.36
N LYS A 198 -5.26 -44.70 -30.85
CA LYS A 198 -4.84 -46.08 -31.19
C LYS A 198 -4.49 -46.39 -32.66
N ALA A 199 -3.18 -46.49 -32.92
CA ALA A 199 -2.63 -47.57 -33.74
C ALA A 199 -1.32 -48.08 -33.12
N CYS A 200 -1.34 -49.32 -32.63
CA CYS A 200 -0.12 -50.02 -32.21
C CYS A 200 0.52 -50.67 -33.43
N ILE A 201 1.77 -50.34 -33.75
CA ILE A 201 2.58 -51.10 -34.72
C ILE A 201 3.93 -51.43 -34.09
N SER A 202 4.02 -52.67 -33.59
CA SER A 202 5.29 -53.37 -33.47
C SER A 202 5.84 -53.62 -34.87
N SER A 203 7.07 -53.19 -35.14
CA SER A 203 7.86 -53.68 -36.27
C SER A 203 9.31 -53.81 -35.86
N ASN A 204 9.62 -54.93 -35.20
CA ASN A 204 10.99 -55.42 -35.13
C ASN A 204 11.36 -55.96 -36.51
N GLN A 205 12.18 -55.24 -37.29
CA GLN A 205 12.86 -55.84 -38.43
C GLN A 205 14.36 -55.60 -38.35
N ALA A 206 15.09 -56.70 -38.23
CA ALA A 206 16.53 -56.70 -38.07
C ALA A 206 17.24 -56.37 -39.39
N LEU A 207 18.21 -55.44 -39.33
CA LEU A 207 19.35 -55.42 -40.25
C LEU A 207 20.56 -55.95 -39.50
N LYS A 208 21.07 -57.10 -39.96
CA LYS A 208 22.13 -57.85 -39.30
C LYS A 208 23.41 -57.78 -40.14
N GLY A 209 24.47 -57.20 -39.58
CA GLY A 209 25.85 -57.52 -39.95
C GLY A 209 26.68 -56.45 -40.68
N VAL A 210 27.40 -55.63 -39.91
CA VAL A 210 28.83 -55.30 -40.06
C VAL A 210 29.38 -55.15 -38.63
N PRO A 211 30.58 -55.64 -38.28
CA PRO A 211 31.04 -55.63 -36.90
C PRO A 211 31.47 -54.24 -36.40
N GLU A 212 31.15 -54.02 -35.12
CA GLU A 212 31.79 -53.15 -34.12
C GLU A 212 33.11 -52.45 -34.52
N ILE A 213 33.14 -51.11 -34.41
CA ILE A 213 34.19 -50.30 -33.76
C ILE A 213 33.73 -48.82 -33.68
N ILE A 214 34.19 -48.09 -32.66
CA ILE A 214 33.80 -46.71 -32.24
C ILE A 214 32.48 -46.62 -31.47
N SER A 215 32.55 -47.01 -30.18
CA SER A 215 31.73 -46.42 -29.12
C SER A 215 32.16 -44.96 -28.92
N SER A 216 31.57 -44.03 -29.68
CA SER A 216 31.85 -42.59 -29.50
C SER A 216 31.14 -42.06 -28.23
N PRO A 217 31.71 -41.06 -27.53
CA PRO A 217 31.07 -40.46 -26.35
C PRO A 217 29.63 -39.99 -26.60
N VAL A 218 29.38 -39.46 -27.81
CA VAL A 218 28.13 -38.81 -28.24
C VAL A 218 26.90 -39.71 -28.09
N ALA A 219 27.03 -41.03 -28.25
CA ALA A 219 25.90 -41.95 -28.12
C ALA A 219 25.32 -41.99 -26.70
N LYS A 220 26.19 -41.86 -25.67
CA LYS A 220 25.78 -41.88 -24.26
C LYS A 220 25.09 -40.57 -23.87
N ASP A 221 25.59 -39.45 -24.39
CA ASP A 221 25.00 -38.13 -24.17
C ASP A 221 23.58 -38.03 -24.75
N ILE A 222 23.33 -38.69 -25.90
CA ILE A 222 22.00 -38.77 -26.51
C ILE A 222 21.01 -39.52 -25.62
N ASP A 223 21.39 -40.64 -25.01
CA ASP A 223 20.49 -41.43 -24.18
C ASP A 223 20.25 -40.80 -22.79
N ASP A 224 21.25 -40.15 -22.21
CA ASP A 224 21.08 -39.29 -21.01
C ASP A 224 20.13 -38.11 -21.30
N LEU A 225 20.26 -37.46 -22.47
CA LEU A 225 19.36 -36.37 -22.85
C LEU A 225 17.92 -36.84 -23.06
N LYS A 226 17.69 -38.03 -23.63
CA LYS A 226 16.34 -38.65 -23.72
C LYS A 226 15.76 -38.89 -22.32
N PHE A 227 16.55 -39.41 -21.38
CA PHE A 227 16.09 -39.65 -20.01
C PHE A 227 15.73 -38.33 -19.29
N LYS A 228 16.56 -37.29 -19.47
CA LYS A 228 16.28 -35.94 -18.96
C LYS A 228 14.99 -35.35 -19.55
N LEU A 229 14.74 -35.53 -20.84
CA LEU A 229 13.52 -35.08 -21.51
C LEU A 229 12.27 -35.75 -20.90
N ILE A 230 12.28 -37.07 -20.74
CA ILE A 230 11.17 -37.83 -20.12
C ILE A 230 10.91 -37.35 -18.68
N ASN A 231 11.98 -37.14 -17.89
CA ASN A 231 11.85 -36.65 -16.52
C ASN A 231 11.33 -35.19 -16.45
N LEU A 232 11.66 -34.33 -17.43
CA LEU A 232 11.09 -32.99 -17.53
C LEU A 232 9.60 -33.03 -17.91
N GLU A 233 9.22 -33.88 -18.87
CA GLU A 233 7.83 -34.08 -19.28
C GLU A 233 6.95 -34.51 -18.10
N VAL A 234 7.42 -35.46 -17.28
CA VAL A 234 6.71 -35.90 -16.06
C VAL A 234 6.55 -34.74 -15.06
N LYS A 235 7.60 -33.94 -14.85
CA LYS A 235 7.54 -32.78 -13.94
C LYS A 235 6.64 -31.65 -14.45
N LEU A 236 6.55 -31.46 -15.76
CA LEU A 236 5.63 -30.50 -16.36
C LEU A 236 4.18 -30.91 -16.09
N ASN A 237 3.83 -32.18 -16.37
CA ASN A 237 2.51 -32.75 -16.08
C ASN A 237 2.14 -32.67 -14.58
N GLU A 238 3.10 -32.88 -13.67
CA GLU A 238 2.90 -32.72 -12.22
C GLU A 238 2.65 -31.26 -11.82
N ALA A 239 3.40 -30.32 -12.40
CA ALA A 239 3.22 -28.89 -12.18
C ALA A 239 1.87 -28.40 -12.73
N GLU A 240 1.47 -28.82 -13.93
CA GLU A 240 0.17 -28.50 -14.53
C GLU A 240 -0.99 -28.98 -13.65
N LYS A 241 -0.94 -30.23 -13.16
CA LYS A 241 -1.93 -30.76 -12.21
C LYS A 241 -2.02 -29.91 -10.95
N THR A 242 -0.89 -29.46 -10.42
CA THR A 242 -0.82 -28.60 -9.22
C THR A 242 -1.42 -27.22 -9.49
N ILE A 243 -1.11 -26.61 -10.63
CA ILE A 243 -1.67 -25.33 -11.09
C ILE A 243 -3.19 -25.43 -11.27
N MET A 244 -3.68 -26.51 -11.90
CA MET A 244 -5.12 -26.76 -12.05
C MET A 244 -5.83 -26.88 -10.70
N SER A 245 -5.22 -27.57 -9.72
CA SER A 245 -5.77 -27.70 -8.37
C SER A 245 -5.86 -26.34 -7.66
N LEU A 246 -4.74 -25.60 -7.62
CA LEU A 246 -4.68 -24.28 -6.98
C LEU A 246 -5.63 -23.27 -7.64
N LYS A 247 -5.76 -23.29 -8.97
CA LYS A 247 -6.70 -22.45 -9.71
C LYS A 247 -8.15 -22.78 -9.37
N LYS A 248 -8.49 -24.06 -9.20
CA LYS A 248 -9.83 -24.50 -8.79
C LYS A 248 -10.14 -24.06 -7.36
N GLU A 249 -9.18 -24.18 -6.44
CA GLU A 249 -9.32 -23.77 -5.05
C GLU A 249 -9.46 -22.24 -4.90
N ASN A 250 -8.61 -21.47 -5.57
CA ASN A 250 -8.67 -20.00 -5.56
C ASN A 250 -10.00 -19.47 -6.14
N ASN A 251 -10.50 -20.08 -7.23
CA ASN A 251 -11.82 -19.74 -7.76
C ASN A 251 -12.95 -20.05 -6.77
N ALA A 252 -12.83 -21.11 -5.96
CA ALA A 252 -13.81 -21.42 -4.92
C ALA A 252 -13.76 -20.42 -3.76
N THR A 253 -12.58 -20.02 -3.30
CA THR A 253 -12.43 -19.00 -2.24
C THR A 253 -12.90 -17.61 -2.71
N LEU A 254 -12.71 -17.27 -3.99
CA LEU A 254 -13.28 -16.06 -4.60
C LEU A 254 -14.82 -16.10 -4.56
N GLN A 255 -15.43 -17.22 -4.96
CA GLN A 255 -16.88 -17.41 -4.93
C GLN A 255 -17.47 -17.32 -3.51
N GLU A 256 -16.78 -17.87 -2.50
CA GLU A 256 -17.16 -17.71 -1.09
C GLU A 256 -17.05 -16.25 -0.63
N GLY A 257 -15.99 -15.55 -1.05
CA GLY A 257 -15.80 -14.12 -0.78
C GLY A 257 -16.93 -13.26 -1.34
N GLU A 258 -17.33 -13.46 -2.60
CA GLU A 258 -18.46 -12.77 -3.23
C GLU A 258 -19.78 -13.04 -2.50
N LYS A 259 -20.05 -14.30 -2.15
CA LYS A 259 -21.25 -14.70 -1.40
C LYS A 259 -21.32 -14.01 -0.03
N LEU A 260 -20.21 -13.96 0.71
CA LEU A 260 -20.13 -13.27 2.00
C LEU A 260 -20.31 -11.76 1.86
N GLN A 261 -19.77 -11.14 0.81
CA GLN A 261 -20.03 -9.71 0.54
C GLN A 261 -21.51 -9.44 0.22
N GLN A 262 -22.16 -10.32 -0.54
CA GLN A 262 -23.59 -10.23 -0.84
C GLN A 262 -24.45 -10.35 0.42
N GLU A 263 -24.10 -11.26 1.34
CA GLU A 263 -24.79 -11.42 2.63
C GLU A 263 -24.60 -10.19 3.54
N ILE A 264 -23.39 -9.64 3.62
CA ILE A 264 -23.11 -8.39 4.37
C ILE A 264 -23.92 -7.22 3.80
N ALA A 265 -24.03 -7.09 2.48
CA ALA A 265 -24.85 -6.06 1.83
C ALA A 265 -26.34 -6.21 2.19
N LEU A 266 -26.87 -7.44 2.12
CA LEU A 266 -28.25 -7.74 2.52
C LEU A 266 -28.53 -7.40 3.99
N LEU A 267 -27.61 -7.76 4.89
CA LEU A 267 -27.74 -7.48 6.33
C LEU A 267 -27.68 -5.97 6.63
N ARG A 268 -26.83 -5.22 5.93
CA ARG A 268 -26.79 -3.74 6.02
C ARG A 268 -28.09 -3.08 5.52
N GLN A 269 -28.69 -3.59 4.44
CA GLN A 269 -29.98 -3.10 3.96
C GLN A 269 -31.10 -3.37 4.97
N LYS A 270 -31.15 -4.58 5.54
CA LYS A 270 -32.12 -4.97 6.58
C LYS A 270 -31.95 -4.20 7.89
N SER A 271 -30.73 -3.84 8.28
CA SER A 271 -30.51 -3.01 9.46
C SER A 271 -30.90 -1.56 9.22
N CYS A 272 -30.62 -0.99 8.03
CA CYS A 272 -31.07 0.36 7.66
C CYS A 272 -32.60 0.49 7.74
N ALA A 273 -33.36 -0.52 7.28
CA ALA A 273 -34.82 -0.56 7.41
C ALA A 273 -35.34 -0.66 8.87
N ARG A 274 -34.49 -0.97 9.86
CA ARG A 274 -34.83 -0.93 11.30
C ARG A 274 -34.34 0.35 11.99
N VAL A 275 -33.41 1.10 11.41
CA VAL A 275 -32.88 2.35 12.00
C VAL A 275 -33.71 3.55 11.51
N GLN A 276 -35.01 3.52 11.83
CA GLN A 276 -35.87 4.70 11.91
C GLN A 276 -36.61 4.72 13.27
N ALA A 277 -35.87 4.46 14.34
CA ALA A 277 -36.35 4.59 15.72
C ALA A 277 -36.25 6.05 16.19
N GLY A 278 -37.08 6.92 15.61
CA GLY A 278 -37.45 8.18 16.28
C GLY A 278 -38.29 7.87 17.53
N PHE A 279 -38.32 8.78 18.51
CA PHE A 279 -39.18 8.62 19.68
C PHE A 279 -40.65 8.46 19.23
N PRO A 280 -41.38 7.42 19.67
CA PRO A 280 -42.74 7.20 19.20
C PRO A 280 -43.63 8.38 19.57
N PHE A 281 -44.30 8.98 18.58
CA PHE A 281 -45.13 10.18 18.75
C PHE A 281 -46.16 10.04 19.89
N LEU A 282 -46.74 8.85 20.05
CA LEU A 282 -47.66 8.51 21.14
C LEU A 282 -47.07 8.72 22.54
N PHE A 283 -45.76 8.50 22.73
CA PHE A 283 -45.09 8.75 24.02
C PHE A 283 -45.01 10.25 24.31
N VAL A 284 -44.71 11.07 23.31
CA VAL A 284 -44.68 12.54 23.44
C VAL A 284 -46.07 13.07 23.81
N VAL A 285 -47.12 12.58 23.13
CA VAL A 285 -48.52 12.91 23.44
C VAL A 285 -48.90 12.46 24.85
N PHE A 286 -48.49 11.26 25.28
CA PHE A 286 -48.78 10.73 26.62
C PHE A 286 -48.13 11.58 27.73
N ILE A 287 -46.86 11.95 27.59
CA ILE A 287 -46.15 12.81 28.54
C ILE A 287 -46.82 14.20 28.62
N ALA A 288 -47.21 14.77 27.48
CA ALA A 288 -47.95 16.04 27.45
C ALA A 288 -49.30 15.95 28.20
N PHE A 289 -50.04 14.85 28.02
CA PHE A 289 -51.32 14.64 28.70
C PHE A 289 -51.15 14.47 30.21
N VAL A 290 -50.15 13.70 30.66
CA VAL A 290 -49.82 13.52 32.08
C VAL A 290 -49.34 14.82 32.72
N GLY A 291 -48.54 15.61 32.01
CA GLY A 291 -48.12 16.93 32.49
C GLY A 291 -49.29 17.91 32.62
N MET A 292 -50.24 17.87 31.68
CA MET A 292 -51.44 18.71 31.70
C MET A 292 -52.38 18.34 32.85
N THR A 293 -52.63 17.05 33.10
CA THR A 293 -53.49 16.61 34.21
C THR A 293 -52.86 16.89 35.57
N LEU A 294 -51.55 16.64 35.74
CA LEU A 294 -50.82 16.99 36.96
C LEU A 294 -50.80 18.50 37.21
N GLY A 295 -50.59 19.31 36.16
CA GLY A 295 -50.66 20.77 36.26
C GLY A 295 -52.04 21.28 36.68
N TYR A 296 -53.11 20.67 36.16
CA TYR A 296 -54.48 21.01 36.54
C TYR A 296 -54.82 20.60 37.99
N LEU A 297 -54.32 19.43 38.44
CA LEU A 297 -54.47 18.93 39.81
C LEU A 297 -53.67 19.72 40.86
N LEU A 298 -52.58 20.38 40.46
CA LEU A 298 -51.77 21.22 41.36
C LEU A 298 -52.21 22.70 41.38
N HIS A 299 -53.12 23.09 40.48
CA HIS A 299 -53.68 24.45 40.38
C HIS A 299 -55.15 24.51 40.87
N SER A 300 -55.68 23.41 41.43
CA SER A 300 -57.06 23.29 41.91
C SER A 300 -57.14 22.96 43.38
#